data_AF-A0A254TFM3-F1
#
_entry.id   AF-A0A254TFM3-F1
#
_cell.length_a   1.000
_cell.length_b   1.000
_cell.length_c   1.000
_cell.angle_alpha   90.00
_cell.angle_beta   90.00
_cell.angle_gamma   90.00
#
_symmetry.space_group_name_H-M   'P 1'
#
loop_
_entity.id
_entity.type
_entity.pdbx_description
1 polymer ?
#
loop_
_entity_poly.entity_id
_entity_poly.type
_entity_poly.pdbx_seq_one_letter_code
_entity_poly.pdbx_strand_id
1 'polypeptide(L)' 'MMLDEQHSEELRALRNLERTVRAYSLTAHMIPAYRRQEMLAVALREVVNARKSAIRKSRTAFRSAKPDTSTG' A
#
# COMPACT_ATOMS: atom_id res chain seq x y z
N MET A 1 -3.55 -0.06 18.40
CA MET A 1 -2.21 -0.21 17.80
C MET A 1 -2.20 -0.78 16.39
N MET A 2 -2.98 -1.82 16.01
CA MET A 2 -2.95 -2.35 14.63
C MET A 2 -3.47 -1.38 13.53
N LEU A 3 -4.40 -0.48 13.86
CA LEU A 3 -4.91 0.53 12.90
C LEU A 3 -3.84 1.57 12.54
N ASP A 4 -2.97 1.92 13.49
CA ASP A 4 -1.89 2.90 13.27
C ASP A 4 -0.80 2.32 12.36
N GLU A 5 -0.45 1.03 12.55
CA GLU A 5 0.50 0.33 11.67
C GLU A 5 0.00 0.25 10.22
N GLN A 6 -1.27 -0.08 9.99
CA GLN A 6 -1.86 -0.10 8.64
C GLN A 6 -1.85 1.29 7.99
N HIS A 7 -2.25 2.32 8.74
CA HIS A 7 -2.20 3.69 8.27
C HIS A 7 -0.76 4.10 7.90
N SER A 8 0.21 3.67 8.71
CA SER A 8 1.63 3.96 8.46
C SER A 8 2.17 3.27 7.20
N GLU A 9 1.77 2.03 6.94
CA GLU A 9 2.19 1.28 5.74
C GLU A 9 1.59 1.90 4.47
N GLU A 10 0.30 2.25 4.49
CA GLU A 10 -0.37 2.90 3.36
C GLU A 10 0.23 4.29 3.08
N LEU A 11 0.43 5.10 4.13
CA LEU A 11 1.08 6.42 4.00
C LEU A 11 2.52 6.30 3.48
N ARG A 12 3.29 5.31 3.92
CA ARG A 12 4.64 5.06 3.43
C ARG A 12 4.63 4.72 1.94
N ALA A 13 3.73 3.84 1.51
CA ALA A 13 3.61 3.46 0.10
C ALA A 13 3.18 4.65 -0.77
N LEU A 14 2.24 5.47 -0.31
CA LEU A 14 1.79 6.67 -1.02
C LEU A 14 2.89 7.72 -1.17
N ARG A 15 3.68 7.96 -0.10
CA ARG A 15 4.86 8.85 -0.18
C ARG A 15 5.92 8.32 -1.15
N ASN A 16 6.11 7.00 -1.22
CA ASN A 16 7.03 6.40 -2.18
C ASN A 16 6.57 6.59 -3.62
N LEU A 17 5.26 6.40 -3.87
CA LEU A 17 4.66 6.67 -5.17
C LEU A 17 4.82 8.13 -5.58
N GLU A 18 4.55 9.07 -4.67
CA GLU A 18 4.71 10.50 -4.94
C GLU A 18 6.15 10.85 -5.35
N ARG A 19 7.14 10.33 -4.62
CA ARG A 19 8.57 10.50 -4.97
C ARG A 19 8.89 9.91 -6.32
N THR A 20 8.37 8.72 -6.61
CA THR A 20 8.60 8.03 -7.90
C THR A 20 7.99 8.80 -9.07
N VAL A 21 6.79 9.36 -8.92
CA VAL A 21 6.14 10.20 -9.94
C VAL A 21 6.92 11.50 -10.16
N ARG A 22 7.37 12.16 -9.09
CA ARG A 22 8.23 13.36 -9.21
C ARG A 22 9.54 13.04 -9.94
N ALA A 23 10.17 11.92 -9.58
CA ALA A 23 11.41 11.46 -10.23
C ALA A 23 11.19 11.04 -11.69
N TYR A 24 10.01 10.51 -12.05
CA TYR A 24 9.69 10.03 -13.40
C TYR A 24 9.87 11.12 -14.47
N SER A 25 9.46 12.36 -14.15
CA SER A 25 9.62 13.53 -15.04
C SER A 25 11.04 14.06 -15.03
N LEU A 26 11.70 14.11 -13.86
CA LEU A 26 13.07 14.63 -13.73
C LEU A 26 14.12 13.72 -14.37
N THR A 27 13.90 12.41 -14.34
CA THR A 27 14.82 11.41 -14.90
C THR A 27 14.59 11.14 -16.38
N ALA A 28 13.71 11.89 -17.04
CA ALA A 28 13.25 11.59 -18.40
C ALA A 28 14.37 11.55 -19.45
N HIS A 29 15.40 12.36 -19.25
CA HIS A 29 16.57 12.44 -20.11
C HIS A 29 17.75 11.58 -19.64
N MET A 30 17.68 11.02 -18.42
CA MET A 30 18.76 10.24 -17.79
C MET A 30 18.49 8.74 -17.80
N ILE A 31 17.23 8.33 -17.82
CA ILE A 31 16.81 6.94 -17.69
C ILE A 31 15.89 6.56 -18.87
N PRO A 32 16.15 5.42 -19.54
CA PRO A 32 15.26 4.90 -20.59
C PRO A 32 13.80 4.78 -20.13
N ALA A 33 12.87 5.03 -21.05
CA ALA A 33 11.44 5.03 -20.74
C ALA A 33 10.96 3.71 -20.08
N TYR A 34 11.45 2.55 -20.54
CA TYR A 34 11.06 1.25 -19.97
C TYR A 34 11.45 1.11 -18.49
N ARG A 35 12.65 1.58 -18.10
CA ARG A 35 13.11 1.58 -16.70
C ARG A 35 12.24 2.49 -15.83
N ARG A 36 11.90 3.68 -16.34
CA ARG A 36 11.04 4.63 -15.62
C ARG A 36 9.64 4.06 -15.42
N GLN A 37 9.09 3.38 -16.42
CA GLN A 37 7.80 2.69 -16.33
C GLN A 37 7.84 1.54 -15.32
N GLU A 38 8.94 0.77 -15.29
CA GLU A 38 9.13 -0.30 -14.31
C GLU A 38 9.15 0.25 -12.87
N MET A 39 9.88 1.34 -12.62
CA MET A 39 9.90 2.01 -11.32
C MET A 39 8.50 2.46 -10.88
N LEU A 40 7.73 3.06 -11.80
CA LEU A 40 6.35 3.48 -11.54
C LEU A 40 5.45 2.26 -11.25
N ALA A 41 5.58 1.18 -12.02
CA ALA A 41 4.80 -0.03 -11.84
C ALA A 41 5.06 -0.71 -10.49
N VAL A 42 6.32 -0.71 -10.02
CA VAL A 42 6.69 -1.22 -8.69
C VAL A 42 6.04 -0.38 -7.60
N ALA A 43 6.16 0.95 -7.64
CA ALA A 43 5.58 1.84 -6.63
C ALA A 43 4.04 1.73 -6.58
N LEU A 44 3.36 1.62 -7.72
CA LEU A 44 1.92 1.39 -7.77
C LEU A 44 1.53 0.04 -7.17
N ARG A 45 2.32 -1.01 -7.42
CA ARG A 45 2.08 -2.34 -6.87
C ARG A 45 2.22 -2.35 -5.34
N GLU A 46 3.18 -1.62 -4.78
CA GLU A 46 3.34 -1.47 -3.33
C GLU A 46 2.09 -0.85 -2.69
N VAL A 47 1.55 0.22 -3.28
CA VAL A 47 0.31 0.87 -2.79
C VAL A 47 -0.87 -0.10 -2.83
N VAL A 48 -1.05 -0.83 -3.94
CA VAL A 48 -2.12 -1.83 -4.07
C VAL A 48 -1.98 -2.93 -3.03
N ASN A 49 -0.75 -3.40 -2.77
CA ASN A 49 -0.50 -4.44 -1.78
C ASN A 49 -0.76 -3.94 -0.34
N ALA A 50 -0.32 -2.72 -0.01
CA ALA A 50 -0.62 -2.09 1.27
C ALA A 50 -2.13 -1.97 1.50
N ARG A 51 -2.88 -1.51 0.49
CA ARG A 51 -4.35 -1.45 0.55
C ARG A 51 -5.01 -2.81 0.70
N LYS A 52 -4.57 -3.82 -0.06
CA LYS A 52 -5.09 -5.19 0.07
C LYS A 52 -4.83 -5.75 1.47
N SER A 53 -3.64 -5.50 2.02
CA SER A 53 -3.28 -5.88 3.38
C SER A 53 -4.19 -5.20 4.41
N ALA A 54 -4.43 -3.90 4.26
CA ALA A 54 -5.33 -3.13 5.11
C ALA A 54 -6.76 -3.72 5.12
N ILE A 55 -7.32 -4.01 3.94
CA ILE A 55 -8.66 -4.59 3.77
C ILE A 55 -8.75 -6.01 4.36
N ARG A 56 -7.73 -6.85 4.17
CA ARG A 56 -7.72 -8.21 4.73
C ARG A 56 -7.70 -8.18 6.25
N LYS A 57 -6.84 -7.36 6.83
CA LYS A 57 -6.67 -7.19 8.28
C LYS A 57 -7.91 -6.56 8.93
N SER A 58 -8.58 -5.62 8.26
CA SER A 58 -9.84 -5.05 8.77
C SER A 58 -10.99 -6.07 8.78
N ARG A 59 -11.06 -6.96 7.77
CA ARG A 59 -12.01 -8.08 7.75
C ARG A 59 -11.75 -9.11 8.86
N THR A 60 -10.50 -9.40 9.19
CA THR A 60 -10.17 -10.31 10.30
C THR A 60 -10.46 -9.69 11.66
N ALA A 61 -10.16 -8.41 11.86
CA ALA A 61 -10.47 -7.69 13.09
C ALA A 61 -11.98 -7.61 13.36
N PHE A 62 -12.79 -7.44 12.30
CA PHE A 62 -14.25 -7.47 12.41
C PHE A 62 -14.78 -8.87 12.75
N ARG A 63 -14.13 -9.93 12.26
CA ARG A 63 -14.52 -11.32 12.55
C ARG A 63 -14.19 -11.74 13.98
N SER A 64 -13.07 -11.30 14.54
CA SER A 64 -12.69 -11.58 15.94
C SER A 64 -13.45 -10.75 16.96
N ALA A 65 -14.19 -9.72 16.54
CA ALA A 65 -14.98 -8.85 17.42
C ALA A 65 -16.42 -9.35 17.65
N LYS A 66 -16.85 -10.42 16.98
CA LYS A 66 -18.05 -11.16 17.39
C LYS A 66 -17.62 -12.16 18.46
N PRO A 67 -17.98 -11.96 19.75
CA PRO A 67 -17.84 -13.02 20.72
C PRO A 67 -18.73 -14.17 20.25
N ASP A 68 -18.20 -15.40 20.32
CA ASP A 68 -18.99 -16.61 20.15
C ASP A 68 -20.14 -16.57 21.15
N THR A 69 -21.32 -16.12 20.71
CA THR A 69 -22.58 -16.42 21.37
C THR A 69 -22.99 -17.84 20.98
N SER A 70 -22.13 -18.82 21.26
CA SER A 70 -22.56 -20.22 21.37
C SER A 70 -23.33 -20.32 22.68
N THR A 71 -24.64 -20.22 22.52
CA THR A 71 -25.67 -20.35 23.55
C THR A 71 -25.92 -21.83 23.80
N GLY A 72 -26.04 -22.24 25.06
CA GLY A 72 -26.71 -23.48 25.48
C GLY A 72 -25.78 -24.62 25.87
#